data_AF-A0AAJ0FVZ9-F1
#
_entry.id   AF-A0AAJ0FVZ9-F1
#
_cell.length_a   1.000
_cell.length_b   1.000
_cell.length_c   1.000
_cell.angle_alpha   90.00
_cell.angle_beta   90.00
_cell.angle_gamma   90.00
#
_symmetry.space_group_name_H-M   'P 1'
#
loop_
_entity.id
_entity.type
_entity.pdbx_description
1 polymer ?
#
loop_
_entity_poly.entity_id
_entity_poly.type
_entity_poly.pdbx_seq_one_letter_code
_entity_poly.pdbx_strand_id
1 'polypeptide(L)'
;MKILFAVSLLLGTIAAAPKKTDTLKADIRADTNRDGRVDVTGSTDVQGKQTWTEKRGAIFLANIGDTDGRCAKKIKPYSGKDYTRCHNADDDIQRAEE
;
A
#
# COMPACT_ATOMS: atom_id res chain seq x y z
N MET A 1 -61.46 -7.75 -49.80
CA MET A 1 -60.13 -8.01 -49.23
C MET A 1 -59.75 -6.82 -48.36
N LYS A 2 -59.87 -6.90 -47.03
CA LYS A 2 -59.42 -5.85 -46.09
C LYS A 2 -58.35 -6.48 -45.21
N ILE A 3 -57.11 -6.09 -45.42
CA ILE A 3 -55.96 -6.53 -44.63
C ILE A 3 -55.86 -5.58 -43.44
N LEU A 4 -56.19 -6.04 -42.24
CA LEU A 4 -55.91 -5.29 -41.01
C LEU A 4 -54.46 -5.56 -40.59
N PHE A 5 -53.64 -4.52 -40.53
CA PHE A 5 -52.33 -4.56 -39.88
C PHE A 5 -52.52 -4.23 -38.38
N ALA A 6 -52.22 -5.19 -37.51
CA ALA A 6 -52.14 -4.95 -36.07
C ALA A 6 -50.74 -4.42 -35.73
N VAL A 7 -50.64 -3.14 -35.37
CA VAL A 7 -49.42 -2.55 -34.81
C VAL A 7 -49.45 -2.80 -33.31
N SER A 8 -48.59 -3.71 -32.82
CA SER A 8 -48.43 -3.96 -31.39
C SER A 8 -47.42 -2.95 -30.83
N LEU A 9 -47.89 -2.05 -29.97
CA LEU A 9 -47.07 -1.06 -29.29
C LEU A 9 -46.48 -1.72 -28.02
N LEU A 10 -45.24 -2.21 -28.10
CA LEU A 10 -44.52 -2.66 -26.90
C LEU A 10 -44.08 -1.43 -26.09
N LEU A 11 -44.78 -1.13 -25.00
CA LEU A 11 -44.29 -0.21 -23.98
C LEU A 11 -43.14 -0.88 -23.21
N GLY A 12 -41.91 -0.73 -23.72
CA GLY A 12 -40.70 -1.11 -23.01
C GLY A 12 -40.40 -0.10 -21.90
N THR A 13 -40.56 -0.51 -20.64
CA THR A 13 -40.08 0.25 -19.48
C THR A 13 -38.55 0.25 -19.49
N ILE A 14 -37.93 1.37 -19.81
CA ILE A 14 -36.48 1.56 -19.65
C ILE A 14 -36.23 1.71 -18.14
N ALA A 15 -35.90 0.61 -17.47
CA ALA A 15 -35.40 0.66 -16.10
C ALA A 15 -34.03 1.36 -16.14
N ALA A 16 -33.94 2.55 -15.54
CA ALA A 16 -32.67 3.22 -15.37
C ALA A 16 -31.74 2.33 -14.53
N ALA A 17 -30.61 1.92 -15.10
CA ALA A 17 -29.59 1.18 -14.36
C ALA A 17 -29.13 2.05 -13.17
N PRO A 18 -28.96 1.47 -11.97
CA PRO A 18 -28.46 2.23 -10.83
C PRO A 18 -27.08 2.79 -11.19
N LYS A 19 -26.90 4.10 -11.03
CA LYS A 19 -25.58 4.72 -11.14
C LYS A 19 -24.69 4.09 -10.07
N LYS A 20 -23.68 3.35 -10.50
CA LYS A 20 -22.61 2.85 -9.63
C LYS A 20 -21.89 4.07 -9.07
N THR A 21 -22.19 4.42 -7.83
CA THR A 21 -21.39 5.39 -7.07
C THR A 21 -20.06 4.72 -6.78
N ASP A 22 -19.04 5.05 -7.57
CA ASP A 22 -17.67 4.64 -7.25
C ASP A 22 -17.28 5.33 -5.94
N THR A 23 -17.43 4.56 -4.86
CA THR A 23 -17.01 4.96 -3.53
C THR A 23 -15.49 4.97 -3.54
N LEU A 24 -14.88 6.12 -3.25
CA LEU A 24 -13.44 6.20 -3.07
C LEU A 24 -13.03 5.22 -1.96
N LYS A 25 -12.28 4.18 -2.32
CA LYS A 25 -11.72 3.23 -1.37
C LYS A 25 -10.23 3.51 -1.25
N ALA A 26 -9.82 4.07 -0.10
CA ALA A 26 -8.41 4.15 0.24
C ALA A 26 -7.84 2.73 0.35
N ASP A 27 -6.73 2.48 -0.33
CA ASP A 27 -6.07 1.18 -0.36
C ASP A 27 -4.59 1.34 -0.03
N ILE A 28 -4.20 0.91 1.17
CA ILE A 28 -2.79 0.87 1.59
C ILE A 28 -2.22 -0.48 1.17
N ARG A 29 -1.06 -0.47 0.51
CA ARG A 29 -0.35 -1.65 0.02
C ARG A 29 1.08 -1.65 0.54
N ALA A 30 1.59 -2.84 0.83
CA ALA A 30 2.96 -3.12 1.22
C ALA A 30 3.34 -4.51 0.67
N ASP A 31 4.62 -4.83 0.59
CA ASP A 31 5.14 -6.13 0.12
C ASP A 31 4.79 -7.25 1.12
N THR A 32 3.61 -7.84 0.95
CA THR A 32 3.06 -8.86 1.85
C THR A 32 3.49 -10.26 1.50
N ASN A 33 3.86 -10.50 0.24
CA ASN A 33 4.36 -11.77 -0.26
C ASN A 33 5.90 -11.89 -0.16
N ARG A 34 6.58 -10.82 0.26
CA ARG A 34 8.02 -10.74 0.53
C ARG A 34 8.87 -11.01 -0.71
N ASP A 35 8.44 -10.50 -1.85
CA ASP A 35 9.19 -10.60 -3.11
C ASP A 35 10.10 -9.39 -3.37
N GLY A 36 10.11 -8.42 -2.45
CA GLY A 36 10.91 -7.21 -2.51
C GLY A 36 10.25 -6.07 -3.28
N ARG A 37 8.99 -6.21 -3.73
CA ARG A 37 8.27 -5.20 -4.51
C ARG A 37 6.87 -5.01 -3.96
N VAL A 38 6.39 -3.77 -4.00
CA VAL A 38 4.99 -3.47 -3.71
C VAL A 38 4.19 -3.53 -4.99
N ASP A 39 3.27 -4.48 -5.08
CA ASP A 39 2.27 -4.54 -6.15
C ASP A 39 1.09 -3.61 -5.81
N VAL A 40 0.89 -2.56 -6.62
CA VAL A 40 -0.26 -1.63 -6.50
C VAL A 40 -1.28 -1.76 -7.62
N THR A 41 -0.94 -2.48 -8.70
CA THR A 41 -1.80 -2.60 -9.89
C THR A 41 -2.50 -3.96 -9.95
N GLY A 42 -1.85 -5.00 -9.43
CA GLY A 42 -2.37 -6.34 -9.29
C GLY A 42 -2.87 -6.65 -7.87
N SER A 43 -2.97 -7.95 -7.61
CA SER A 43 -3.55 -8.51 -6.40
C SER A 43 -2.56 -9.22 -5.48
N THR A 44 -1.27 -9.32 -5.83
CA THR A 44 -0.31 -10.15 -5.07
C THR A 44 -0.14 -9.64 -3.65
N ASP A 45 -0.26 -8.32 -3.46
CA ASP A 45 -0.22 -7.63 -2.17
C ASP A 45 -1.57 -7.23 -1.57
N VAL A 46 -2.68 -7.73 -2.14
CA VAL A 46 -4.00 -7.56 -1.51
C VAL A 46 -4.19 -8.59 -0.40
N GLN A 47 -3.72 -9.81 -0.63
CA GLN A 47 -4.00 -10.95 0.23
C GLN A 47 -3.23 -10.86 1.55
N GLY A 48 -3.96 -10.86 2.67
CA GLY A 48 -3.37 -10.97 4.01
C GLY A 48 -2.67 -9.71 4.50
N LYS A 49 -2.86 -8.55 3.86
CA LYS A 49 -2.20 -7.29 4.26
C LYS A 49 -2.64 -6.71 5.62
N GLN A 50 -3.70 -7.26 6.21
CA GLN A 50 -4.30 -6.83 7.48
C GLN A 50 -3.79 -7.64 8.67
N THR A 51 -3.08 -8.74 8.43
CA THR A 51 -2.67 -9.69 9.46
C THR A 51 -1.27 -10.18 9.18
N TRP A 52 -0.42 -10.21 10.21
CA TRP A 52 0.90 -10.81 10.08
C TRP A 52 0.84 -12.31 10.39
N THR A 53 1.50 -13.11 9.56
CA THR A 53 1.66 -14.56 9.73
C THR A 53 3.10 -14.96 9.40
N GLU A 54 3.48 -16.18 9.74
CA GLU A 54 4.80 -16.71 9.35
C GLU A 54 5.07 -16.60 7.84
N LYS A 55 4.03 -16.75 7.00
CA LYS A 55 4.14 -16.79 5.53
C LYS A 55 3.84 -15.47 4.83
N ARG A 56 3.09 -14.56 5.45
CA ARG A 56 2.59 -13.33 4.81
C ARG A 56 2.53 -12.15 5.77
N GLY A 57 2.65 -10.96 5.20
CA GLY A 57 2.68 -9.69 5.91
C GLY A 57 4.02 -8.99 5.69
N ALA A 58 3.95 -7.66 5.54
CA ALA A 58 5.12 -6.83 5.32
C ALA A 58 6.08 -6.90 6.52
N ILE A 59 7.37 -6.73 6.23
CA ILE A 59 8.45 -6.71 7.21
C ILE A 59 9.03 -5.31 7.23
N PHE A 60 9.18 -4.75 8.43
CA PHE A 60 9.86 -3.49 8.65
C PHE A 60 11.13 -3.73 9.44
N LEU A 61 12.26 -3.30 8.90
CA LEU A 61 13.53 -3.31 9.62
C LEU A 61 13.62 -2.07 10.51
N ALA A 62 14.21 -2.24 11.69
CA ALA A 62 14.48 -1.10 12.56
C ALA A 62 15.43 -0.13 11.83
N ASN A 63 15.09 1.16 11.82
CA ASN A 63 15.90 2.21 11.18
C ASN A 63 17.14 2.57 12.04
N ILE A 64 18.04 1.61 12.26
CA ILE A 64 19.24 1.79 13.09
C ILE A 64 20.53 1.92 12.27
N GLY A 65 20.41 2.03 10.95
CA GLY A 65 21.54 2.25 10.05
C GLY A 65 22.30 3.54 10.37
N ASP A 66 23.61 3.52 10.11
CA ASP A 66 24.52 4.67 10.24
C ASP A 66 25.20 4.95 8.89
N THR A 67 24.40 5.10 7.83
CA THR A 67 24.90 5.51 6.51
C THR A 67 25.78 6.77 6.66
N ASP A 68 26.89 6.78 5.91
CA ASP A 68 27.91 7.83 5.92
C ASP A 68 28.61 8.08 7.28
N GLY A 69 28.42 7.22 8.28
CA GLY A 69 29.01 7.40 9.61
C GLY A 69 28.52 8.67 10.32
N ARG A 70 27.23 9.01 10.15
CA ARG A 70 26.57 10.19 10.75
C ARG A 70 26.83 10.27 12.26
N CYS A 71 26.75 9.14 12.97
CA CYS A 71 26.96 9.10 14.41
C CYS A 71 28.37 9.54 14.80
N ALA A 72 29.39 9.01 14.12
CA ALA A 72 30.78 9.39 14.36
C ALA A 72 31.04 10.88 14.07
N LYS A 73 30.30 11.47 13.12
CA LYS A 73 30.38 12.90 12.80
C LYS A 73 29.69 13.79 13.85
N LYS A 74 28.52 13.38 14.35
CA LYS A 74 27.71 14.15 15.31
C LYS A 74 28.21 14.06 16.75
N ILE A 75 28.75 12.92 17.17
CA ILE A 75 29.15 12.67 18.54
C ILE A 75 30.65 12.97 18.70
N LYS A 76 30.98 14.12 19.30
CA LYS A 76 32.36 14.53 19.59
C LYS A 76 32.51 15.06 21.03
N PRO A 77 33.60 14.74 21.75
CA PRO A 77 34.68 13.82 21.36
C PRO A 77 34.25 12.35 21.42
N TYR A 78 34.73 11.56 20.45
CA TYR A 78 34.37 10.15 20.31
C TYR A 78 35.04 9.29 21.39
N SER A 79 34.25 8.67 22.26
CA SER A 79 34.74 7.76 23.31
C SER A 79 34.33 6.30 23.11
N GLY A 80 33.71 5.96 21.96
CA GLY A 80 33.21 4.62 21.64
C GLY A 80 31.98 4.16 22.45
N LYS A 81 31.72 4.76 23.62
CA LYS A 81 30.60 4.40 24.53
C LYS A 81 29.29 5.13 24.26
N ASP A 82 29.24 5.97 23.23
CA ASP A 82 28.23 7.03 23.13
C ASP A 82 27.30 6.93 21.89
N TYR A 83 27.39 5.83 21.11
CA TYR A 83 26.52 5.61 19.94
C TYR A 83 25.03 5.55 20.27
N THR A 84 24.66 5.21 21.51
CA THR A 84 23.27 5.21 21.96
C THR A 84 22.65 6.61 21.96
N ARG A 85 23.46 7.68 22.11
CA ARG A 85 23.02 9.08 21.98
C ARG A 85 22.73 9.52 20.55
N CYS A 86 23.12 8.70 19.57
CA CYS A 86 22.89 9.02 18.18
C CYS A 86 21.40 8.90 17.83
N HIS A 87 20.67 8.01 18.50
CA HIS A 87 19.25 7.79 18.29
C HIS A 87 18.88 7.60 16.80
N ASN A 88 19.56 6.69 16.07
CA ASN A 88 19.34 6.56 14.61
C ASN A 88 17.89 6.29 14.18
N ALA A 89 17.05 5.81 15.09
CA ALA A 89 15.63 5.54 14.89
C ALA A 89 14.69 6.58 15.53
N ASP A 90 15.15 7.80 15.87
CA ASP A 90 14.33 8.84 16.51
C ASP A 90 13.47 9.69 15.57
N ASP A 91 13.71 9.60 14.26
CA ASP A 91 12.96 10.35 13.25
C ASP A 91 12.63 9.51 12.02
N ASP A 92 11.89 10.13 11.10
CA ASP A 92 11.33 9.49 9.90
C ASP A 92 12.31 9.47 8.70
N ILE A 93 13.59 9.78 8.91
CA ILE A 93 14.60 9.72 7.86
C ILE A 93 15.23 8.33 7.85
N GLN A 94 15.08 7.58 6.77
CA GLN A 94 15.77 6.31 6.58
C GLN A 94 17.28 6.52 6.50
N ARG A 95 18.03 5.79 7.34
CA ARG A 95 19.50 5.87 7.46
C ARG A 95 20.21 4.54 7.21
N ALA A 96 19.48 3.57 6.66
CA ALA A 96 20.05 2.34 6.13
C ALA A 96 20.12 2.47 4.61
N GLU A 97 21.22 1.96 4.04
CA GLU A 97 21.41 1.88 2.59
C GLU A 97 20.40 0.88 2.00
N GLU A 98 19.96 1.13 0.76
CA GLU A 98 19.09 0.22 0.00
C GLU A 98 19.86 -1.01 -0.53
#